data_AF-A0A9D5EJU0-F1
#
_entry.id   AF-A0A9D5EJU0-F1
#
_cell.length_a   1.000
_cell.length_b   1.000
_cell.length_c   1.000
_cell.angle_alpha   90.00
_cell.angle_beta   90.00
_cell.angle_gamma   90.00
#
_symmetry.space_group_name_H-M   'P 1'
#
loop_
_entity.id
_entity.type
_entity.pdbx_description
1 polymer ?
#
loop_
_entity_poly.entity_id
_entity_poly.type
_entity_poly.pdbx_seq_one_letter_code
_entity_poly.pdbx_strand_id
1 'polypeptide(L)'
;MVRLTREPIDFHALTESVRDPHCGAVALFLGTVRDLTGEQVTVFLDYDAYGPMAEKKLAEIEAQVRARWPVAHMAMIHRLGRLAVGDVSVAVAVSTTHRAEAFDALRFAVDTLKELVPIWKKENAPDGTGEWVHQSGRKVEGGMRNQEQAGSQQ
;
A
#
# COMPACT_ATOMS: atom_id res chain seq x y z
N MET A 1 -11.27 2.15 6.69
CA MET A 1 -10.86 0.73 6.93
C MET A 1 -9.40 0.58 6.51
N VAL A 2 -8.52 0.19 7.42
CA VAL A 2 -7.09 0.05 7.16
C VAL A 2 -6.63 -1.31 7.66
N ARG A 3 -5.93 -2.09 6.82
CA ARG A 3 -5.38 -3.40 7.25
C ARG A 3 -4.19 -3.89 6.42
N LEU A 4 -3.38 -4.74 7.05
CA LEU A 4 -2.42 -5.61 6.37
C LEU A 4 -3.04 -7.00 6.17
N THR A 5 -2.67 -7.70 5.11
CA THR A 5 -3.16 -9.06 4.83
C THR A 5 -2.07 -9.92 4.21
N ARG A 6 -2.19 -11.25 4.30
CA ARG A 6 -1.39 -12.20 3.51
C ARG A 6 -2.21 -12.81 2.34
N GLU A 7 -3.53 -12.68 2.40
CA GLU A 7 -4.46 -13.16 1.38
C GLU A 7 -4.56 -12.21 0.17
N PRO A 8 -4.92 -12.72 -1.02
CA PRO A 8 -5.25 -11.89 -2.17
C PRO A 8 -6.27 -10.80 -1.84
N ILE A 9 -6.10 -9.62 -2.42
CA ILE A 9 -7.00 -8.49 -2.20
C ILE A 9 -8.21 -8.63 -3.13
N ASP A 10 -9.39 -8.85 -2.54
CA ASP A 10 -10.66 -8.68 -3.24
C ASP A 10 -10.97 -7.18 -3.38
N PHE A 11 -10.54 -6.62 -4.51
CA PHE A 11 -10.74 -5.21 -4.81
C PHE A 11 -12.19 -4.86 -5.14
N HIS A 12 -13.01 -5.82 -5.58
CA HIS A 12 -14.44 -5.58 -5.80
C HIS A 12 -15.13 -5.37 -4.46
N ALA A 13 -14.93 -6.28 -3.49
CA ALA A 13 -15.45 -6.12 -2.14
C ALA A 13 -14.92 -4.84 -1.47
N LEU A 14 -13.66 -4.47 -1.72
CA LEU A 14 -13.09 -3.21 -1.24
C LEU A 14 -13.82 -1.99 -1.83
N THR A 15 -14.06 -1.96 -3.14
CA THR A 15 -14.80 -0.88 -3.82
C THR A 15 -16.21 -0.77 -3.27
N GLU A 16 -16.92 -1.89 -3.10
CA GLU A 16 -18.27 -1.88 -2.53
C GLU A 16 -18.29 -1.36 -1.08
N SER A 17 -17.26 -1.67 -0.29
CA SER A 17 -17.17 -1.23 1.12
C SER A 17 -17.09 0.28 1.32
N VAL A 18 -16.75 1.04 0.27
CA VAL A 18 -16.65 2.51 0.32
C VAL A 18 -17.79 3.22 -0.42
N ARG A 19 -18.73 2.49 -1.03
CA ARG A 19 -19.88 3.10 -1.71
C ARG A 19 -20.83 3.74 -0.71
N ASP A 20 -21.40 4.86 -1.11
CA ASP A 20 -22.36 5.62 -0.32
C ASP A 20 -23.40 6.28 -1.24
N PRO A 21 -24.70 6.25 -0.91
CA PRO A 21 -25.75 6.91 -1.71
C PRO A 21 -25.54 8.42 -1.93
N HIS A 22 -24.78 9.09 -1.06
CA HIS A 22 -24.46 10.52 -1.18
C HIS A 22 -23.20 10.78 -2.00
N CYS A 23 -22.46 9.75 -2.40
CA CYS A 23 -21.24 9.87 -3.18
C CYS A 23 -21.49 9.59 -4.66
N GLY A 24 -21.15 10.56 -5.51
CA GLY A 24 -21.17 10.40 -6.96
C GLY A 24 -19.88 9.80 -7.54
N ALA A 25 -18.84 9.64 -6.73
CA ALA A 25 -17.55 9.13 -7.17
C ALA A 25 -16.96 8.12 -6.19
N VAL A 26 -16.40 7.05 -6.76
CA VAL A 26 -15.47 6.15 -6.08
C VAL A 26 -14.22 6.08 -6.95
N ALA A 27 -13.06 6.31 -6.36
CA ALA A 27 -11.77 6.12 -7.02
C ALA A 27 -11.02 4.96 -6.35
N LEU A 28 -10.51 4.04 -7.17
CA LEU A 28 -9.75 2.88 -6.74
C LEU A 28 -8.36 2.92 -7.38
N PHE A 29 -7.33 2.74 -6.57
CA PHE A 29 -5.97 2.47 -7.02
C PHE A 29 -5.60 1.03 -6.70
N LEU A 30 -4.98 0.35 -7.65
CA LEU A 30 -4.36 -0.96 -7.49
C LEU A 30 -2.88 -0.87 -7.85
N GLY A 31 -2.01 -1.17 -6.88
CA GLY A 31 -0.60 -1.40 -7.14
C GLY A 31 -0.38 -2.87 -7.48
N THR A 32 0.07 -3.16 -8.69
CA THR A 32 0.30 -4.52 -9.17
C THR A 32 1.79 -4.82 -9.32
N VAL A 33 2.18 -6.07 -9.07
CA VAL A 33 3.54 -6.53 -9.34
C VAL A 33 3.77 -6.52 -10.85
N ARG A 34 4.87 -5.91 -11.29
CA ARG A 34 5.30 -5.89 -12.70
C ARG A 34 6.37 -6.95 -12.92
N ASP A 35 6.43 -7.48 -14.13
CA ASP A 35 7.48 -8.38 -14.61
C ASP A 35 8.79 -7.64 -14.92
N LEU A 36 8.71 -6.36 -15.29
CA LEU A 36 9.86 -5.54 -15.68
C LEU A 36 9.92 -4.23 -14.87
N THR A 37 11.09 -4.00 -14.24
CA THR A 37 11.45 -2.71 -13.63
C THR A 37 12.75 -2.21 -14.27
N GLY A 38 12.63 -1.35 -15.28
CA GLY A 38 13.78 -0.98 -16.12
C GLY A 38 14.24 -2.19 -16.93
N GLU A 39 15.50 -2.60 -16.75
CA GLU A 39 16.07 -3.80 -17.37
C GLU A 39 15.96 -5.05 -16.47
N GLN A 40 15.53 -4.89 -15.22
CA GLN A 40 15.42 -5.99 -14.26
C GLN A 40 14.15 -6.82 -14.50
N VAL A 41 14.34 -8.11 -14.75
CA VAL A 41 13.26 -9.10 -14.79
C VAL A 41 12.94 -9.55 -13.36
N THR A 42 11.65 -9.53 -13.01
CA THR A 42 11.10 -9.96 -11.71
C THR A 42 10.21 -11.18 -11.90
N VAL A 43 10.46 -12.24 -11.13
CA VAL A 43 9.61 -13.44 -11.12
C VAL A 43 8.53 -13.34 -10.05
N PHE A 44 8.87 -12.77 -8.89
CA PHE A 44 7.94 -12.48 -7.79
C PHE A 44 8.51 -11.42 -6.85
N LEU A 45 7.63 -10.81 -6.05
CA LEU A 45 7.99 -9.93 -4.94
C LEU A 45 7.73 -10.61 -3.61
N ASP A 46 8.66 -10.49 -2.67
CA ASP A 46 8.36 -10.73 -1.25
C ASP A 46 8.12 -9.38 -0.57
N TYR A 47 7.01 -9.25 0.15
CA TYR A 47 6.67 -8.08 0.96
C TYR A 47 6.72 -8.42 2.45
N ASP A 48 7.30 -7.52 3.24
CA ASP A 48 7.34 -7.62 4.69
C ASP A 48 7.09 -6.24 5.31
N ALA A 49 6.60 -6.20 6.55
CA ALA A 49 6.22 -4.97 7.21
C ALA A 49 6.46 -5.03 8.71
N TYR A 50 6.70 -3.87 9.29
CA TYR A 50 6.59 -3.72 10.73
C TYR A 50 5.13 -3.46 11.09
N GLY A 51 4.37 -4.55 11.26
CA GLY A 51 2.91 -4.57 11.30
C GLY A 51 2.25 -3.46 12.14
N PRO A 52 2.51 -3.40 13.47
CA PRO A 52 1.88 -2.41 14.35
C PRO A 52 2.13 -0.95 13.92
N MET A 53 3.36 -0.64 13.49
CA MET A 53 3.69 0.71 13.03
C MET A 53 3.11 1.01 11.66
N ALA A 54 3.10 0.03 10.75
CA ALA A 54 2.51 0.17 9.43
C ALA A 54 1.00 0.45 9.51
N GLU A 55 0.26 -0.28 10.34
CA GLU A 55 -1.18 -0.03 10.56
C GLU A 55 -1.42 1.36 11.18
N LYS A 56 -0.61 1.75 12.18
CA LYS A 56 -0.68 3.09 12.76
C LYS A 56 -0.45 4.18 11.70
N LYS A 57 0.59 4.04 10.86
CA LYS A 57 0.91 5.01 9.80
C LYS A 57 -0.18 5.09 8.74
N LEU A 58 -0.78 3.96 8.37
CA LEU A 58 -1.91 3.95 7.46
C LEU A 58 -3.15 4.65 8.07
N ALA A 59 -3.43 4.46 9.36
CA ALA A 59 -4.50 5.18 10.04
C ALA A 59 -4.24 6.70 10.11
N GLU A 60 -2.98 7.10 10.34
CA GLU A 60 -2.55 8.52 10.27
C GLU A 60 -2.79 9.11 8.87
N ILE A 61 -2.56 8.35 7.80
CA ILE A 61 -2.84 8.78 6.42
C ILE A 61 -4.35 8.96 6.21
N GLU A 62 -5.18 8.01 6.67
CA GLU A 62 -6.65 8.14 6.58
C GLU A 62 -7.13 9.42 7.29
N ALA A 63 -6.60 9.71 8.48
CA ALA A 63 -6.93 10.93 9.22
C ALA A 63 -6.51 12.20 8.45
N GLN A 64 -5.32 12.22 7.85
CA GLN A 64 -4.85 13.36 7.05
C GLN A 64 -5.72 13.59 5.81
N VAL A 65 -6.13 12.51 5.13
CA VAL A 65 -7.03 12.59 3.97
C VAL A 65 -8.37 13.20 4.38
N ARG A 66 -8.99 12.68 5.44
CA ARG A 66 -10.29 13.18 5.92
C ARG A 66 -10.24 14.62 6.43
N ALA A 67 -9.09 15.08 6.89
CA ALA A 67 -8.90 16.48 7.30
C ALA A 67 -8.81 17.46 6.12
N ARG A 68 -8.47 16.98 4.91
CA ARG A 68 -8.20 17.81 3.73
C ARG A 68 -9.30 17.75 2.67
N TRP A 69 -9.97 16.61 2.55
CA TRP A 69 -11.01 16.39 1.54
C TRP A 69 -12.31 15.88 2.17
N PRO A 70 -13.47 16.16 1.56
CA PRO A 70 -14.78 15.69 2.01
C PRO A 70 -14.99 14.21 1.64
N VAL A 71 -14.15 13.32 2.17
CA VAL A 71 -14.21 11.88 1.95
C VAL A 71 -15.25 11.25 2.85
N ALA A 72 -16.25 10.58 2.25
CA ALA A 72 -17.24 9.82 3.00
C ALA A 72 -16.61 8.55 3.56
N HIS A 73 -16.08 7.70 2.67
CA HIS A 73 -15.43 6.45 3.06
C HIS A 73 -14.06 6.30 2.41
N MET A 74 -13.17 5.63 3.14
CA MET A 74 -11.82 5.31 2.69
C MET A 74 -11.45 3.91 3.13
N ALA A 75 -10.76 3.18 2.26
CA ALA A 75 -10.17 1.91 2.59
C ALA A 75 -8.75 1.77 2.03
N MET A 76 -7.83 1.19 2.81
CA MET A 76 -6.46 0.86 2.42
C MET A 76 -6.11 -0.55 2.85
N ILE A 77 -5.62 -1.35 1.90
CA ILE A 77 -5.13 -2.71 2.16
C ILE A 77 -3.76 -2.86 1.53
N HIS A 78 -2.80 -3.39 2.30
CA HIS A 78 -1.53 -3.84 1.75
C HIS A 78 -1.34 -5.35 1.98
N ARG A 79 -1.00 -6.07 0.92
CA ARG A 79 -0.69 -7.51 0.95
C ARG A 79 0.79 -7.74 1.25
N LEU A 80 1.07 -8.67 2.14
CA LEU A 80 2.40 -9.11 2.56
C LEU A 80 2.65 -10.54 2.11
N GLY A 81 3.90 -11.00 2.20
CA GLY A 81 4.33 -12.30 1.74
C GLY A 81 4.72 -12.30 0.27
N ARG A 82 4.68 -13.48 -0.35
CA ARG A 82 5.09 -13.67 -1.75
C ARG A 82 3.94 -13.35 -2.70
N LEU A 83 4.21 -12.50 -3.68
CA LEU A 83 3.28 -12.08 -4.72
C LEU A 83 3.87 -12.36 -6.10
N ALA A 84 3.07 -12.99 -6.97
CA ALA A 84 3.44 -13.23 -8.35
C ALA A 84 3.30 -11.95 -9.19
N VAL A 85 3.92 -11.93 -10.38
CA VAL A 85 3.63 -10.90 -11.39
C VAL A 85 2.13 -10.82 -11.66
N GLY A 86 1.59 -9.60 -11.70
CA GLY A 86 0.16 -9.34 -11.87
C GLY A 86 -0.65 -9.29 -10.56
N ASP A 87 -0.12 -9.83 -9.46
CA ASP A 87 -0.81 -9.76 -8.17
C ASP A 87 -0.93 -8.32 -7.67
N VAL A 88 -2.06 -8.01 -7.02
CA VAL A 88 -2.26 -6.74 -6.33
C VAL A 88 -1.54 -6.76 -4.98
N SER A 89 -0.57 -5.86 -4.82
CA SER A 89 0.17 -5.65 -3.58
C SER A 89 -0.46 -4.61 -2.67
N VAL A 90 -1.12 -3.60 -3.24
CA VAL A 90 -1.79 -2.55 -2.47
C VAL A 90 -3.06 -2.11 -3.18
N ALA A 91 -4.12 -1.88 -2.41
CA ALA A 91 -5.36 -1.30 -2.91
C ALA A 91 -5.80 -0.15 -2.00
N VAL A 92 -6.16 0.98 -2.62
CA VAL A 92 -6.69 2.15 -1.92
C VAL A 92 -7.97 2.58 -2.61
N ALA A 93 -9.05 2.74 -1.85
CA ALA A 93 -10.34 3.18 -2.36
C ALA A 93 -10.85 4.37 -1.53
N VAL A 94 -11.41 5.37 -2.21
CA VAL A 94 -12.02 6.56 -1.59
C VAL A 94 -13.33 6.92 -2.29
N SER A 95 -14.30 7.40 -1.52
CA SER A 95 -15.57 7.92 -2.03
C SER A 95 -15.83 9.36 -1.60
N THR A 96 -16.34 10.15 -2.54
CA THR A 96 -16.65 11.57 -2.38
C THR A 96 -17.89 11.93 -3.21
N THR A 97 -18.50 13.08 -2.94
CA THR A 97 -19.62 13.61 -3.73
C THR A 97 -19.22 13.85 -5.19
N HIS A 98 -18.01 14.37 -5.43
CA HIS A 98 -17.52 14.72 -6.76
C HIS A 98 -16.14 14.12 -7.05
N ARG A 99 -15.88 13.82 -8.32
CA ARG A 99 -14.70 13.06 -8.76
C ARG A 99 -13.35 13.73 -8.51
N ALA A 100 -13.30 15.07 -8.45
CA ALA A 100 -12.04 15.79 -8.34
C ALA A 100 -11.37 15.49 -6.99
N GLU A 101 -12.16 15.58 -5.92
CA GLU A 101 -11.76 15.28 -4.56
C GLU A 101 -11.37 13.81 -4.40
N ALA A 102 -12.08 12.89 -5.08
CA ALA A 102 -11.72 11.46 -5.07
C ALA A 102 -10.32 11.23 -5.64
N PHE A 103 -10.00 11.84 -6.78
CA PHE A 103 -8.68 11.68 -7.40
C PHE A 103 -7.56 12.29 -6.55
N ASP A 104 -7.76 13.50 -6.04
CA ASP A 104 -6.76 14.19 -5.24
C ASP A 104 -6.50 13.48 -3.92
N ALA A 105 -7.56 13.05 -3.21
CA ALA A 105 -7.46 12.28 -1.98
C ALA A 105 -6.78 10.93 -2.20
N LEU A 106 -7.16 10.21 -3.27
CA LEU A 106 -6.57 8.91 -3.61
C LEU A 106 -5.08 9.03 -3.90
N ARG A 107 -4.70 10.01 -4.73
CA ARG A 107 -3.30 10.27 -5.08
C ARG A 107 -2.49 10.58 -3.83
N PHE A 108 -2.96 11.51 -3.00
CA PHE A 108 -2.29 11.85 -1.75
C PHE A 108 -2.11 10.63 -0.84
N ALA A 109 -3.14 9.80 -0.68
CA ALA A 109 -3.07 8.61 0.13
C ALA A 109 -2.00 7.62 -0.36
N VAL A 110 -1.95 7.36 -1.68
CA VAL A 110 -1.00 6.41 -2.27
C VAL A 110 0.44 6.93 -2.18
N ASP A 111 0.66 8.22 -2.49
CA ASP A 111 1.99 8.83 -2.44
C ASP A 111 2.52 8.82 -0.99
N THR A 112 1.69 9.25 -0.04
CA THR A 112 2.05 9.27 1.39
C THR A 112 2.28 7.86 1.94
N LEU A 113 1.49 6.87 1.52
CA LEU A 113 1.66 5.47 1.90
C LEU A 113 3.04 4.97 1.50
N LYS A 114 3.43 5.19 0.23
CA LYS A 114 4.73 4.75 -0.29
C LYS A 114 5.89 5.42 0.42
N GLU A 115 5.71 6.65 0.89
CA GLU A 115 6.76 7.40 1.57
C GLU A 115 6.93 7.01 3.05
N LEU A 116 5.82 6.84 3.79
CA LEU A 116 5.83 6.82 5.25
C LEU A 116 5.60 5.45 5.89
N VAL A 117 4.96 4.51 5.18
CA VAL A 117 4.56 3.24 5.79
C VAL A 117 5.74 2.27 5.72
N PRO A 118 6.22 1.73 6.85
CA PRO A 118 7.39 0.84 6.91
C PRO A 118 7.06 -0.55 6.34
N ILE A 119 7.06 -0.61 5.01
CA ILE A 119 6.87 -1.82 4.20
C ILE A 119 8.06 -1.93 3.27
N TRP A 120 8.62 -3.12 3.22
CA TRP A 120 9.75 -3.46 2.37
C TRP A 120 9.32 -4.48 1.34
N LYS A 121 9.96 -4.39 0.17
CA LYS A 121 9.82 -5.36 -0.90
C LYS A 121 11.19 -5.91 -1.28
N LYS A 122 11.22 -7.17 -1.71
CA LYS A 122 12.37 -7.78 -2.35
C LYS A 122 11.97 -8.23 -3.75
N GLU A 123 12.63 -7.67 -4.77
CA GLU A 123 12.48 -8.13 -6.16
C GLU A 123 13.36 -9.35 -6.35
N ASN A 124 12.74 -10.50 -6.67
CA ASN A 124 13.46 -11.74 -6.89
C ASN A 124 13.59 -12.01 -8.40
N ALA A 125 14.84 -12.05 -8.86
CA ALA A 125 15.21 -12.28 -10.25
C ALA A 125 15.26 -13.78 -10.58
N PRO A 126 15.26 -14.16 -11.88
CA PRO A 126 15.32 -15.57 -12.30
C PRO A 126 16.56 -16.32 -11.81
N ASP A 127 17.68 -15.62 -11.61
CA ASP A 127 18.94 -16.18 -11.11
C ASP A 127 18.99 -16.33 -9.58
N GLY A 128 17.90 -15.99 -8.89
CA GLY A 128 17.78 -16.06 -7.43
C GLY A 128 18.32 -14.83 -6.69
N THR A 129 18.84 -13.81 -7.40
CA THR A 129 19.27 -12.56 -6.78
C THR A 129 18.07 -11.69 -6.39
N GLY A 130 18.27 -10.84 -5.37
CA GLY A 130 17.27 -9.87 -4.95
C GLY A 130 17.67 -9.13 -3.68
N GLU A 131 17.42 -7.83 -3.63
CA GLU A 131 17.70 -6.96 -2.48
C GLU A 131 16.41 -6.46 -1.86
N TRP A 132 16.39 -6.35 -0.53
CA TRP A 132 15.29 -5.69 0.18
C TRP A 132 15.43 -4.17 0.03
N VAL A 133 14.37 -3.56 -0.47
CA VAL A 133 14.25 -2.10 -0.62
C VAL A 133 12.97 -1.62 0.07
N HIS A 134 12.98 -0.39 0.57
CA HIS A 134 11.74 0.23 1.02
C HIS A 134 10.80 0.38 -0.17
N GLN A 135 9.48 0.32 0.06
CA GLN A 135 8.50 0.42 -1.03
C GLN A 135 8.56 1.74 -1.81
N SER A 136 9.14 2.80 -1.22
CA SER A 136 9.47 4.06 -1.90
C SER A 136 10.62 3.96 -2.92
N GLY A 137 11.30 2.81 -3.02
CA GLY A 137 12.49 2.61 -3.85
C GLY A 137 13.82 3.01 -3.18
N ARG A 138 13.81 3.41 -1.90
CA ARG A 138 15.03 3.72 -1.14
C ARG A 138 15.71 2.41 -0.70
N LYS A 139 17.03 2.30 -0.89
CA LYS A 139 17.81 1.17 -0.35
C LYS A 139 17.71 1.17 1.17
N VAL A 140 17.56 -0.02 1.75
CA VAL A 140 17.55 -0.21 3.21
C VAL A 140 18.97 -0.54 3.63
N GLU A 141 19.57 0.24 4.53
CA GLU A 141 20.82 -0.16 5.15
C GLU A 141 20.56 -1.40 6.03
N GLY A 142 21.46 -2.39 5.98
CA GLY A 142 21.27 -3.75 6.53
C GLY A 142 20.96 -3.89 8.03
N GLY A 143 20.81 -2.79 8.76
CA GLY A 143 20.36 -2.76 10.16
C GLY A 143 18.97 -2.13 10.38
N MET A 144 18.44 -1.36 9.43
CA MET A 144 17.25 -0.52 9.65
C MET A 144 15.97 -1.34 9.81
N ARG A 145 15.82 -2.43 9.03
CA ARG A 145 14.74 -3.42 9.20
C ARG A 145 14.72 -4.02 10.60
N ASN A 146 15.90 -4.29 11.19
CA ASN A 146 15.99 -4.90 12.52
C ASN A 146 15.83 -3.88 13.64
N GLN A 147 16.33 -2.65 13.48
CA GLN A 147 16.20 -1.58 14.48
C GLN A 147 14.76 -1.06 14.60
N GLU A 148 14.03 -0.92 13.49
CA GLU A 148 12.62 -0.52 13.52
C GLU A 148 11.72 -1.64 14.07
N GLN A 149 12.08 -2.91 13.87
CA GLN A 149 11.39 -4.05 14.50
C GLN A 149 11.72 -4.17 16.01
N ALA A 150 12.95 -3.86 16.45
CA ALA A 150 13.42 -3.99 17.83
C ALA A 150 12.92 -2.88 18.78
N GLY A 151 12.52 -1.71 18.27
CA GLY A 151 11.98 -0.60 19.06
C GLY A 151 10.60 -0.83 19.71
N SER A 152 10.04 -2.04 19.65
CA SER A 152 8.77 -2.44 20.30
C SER A 152 8.92 -3.25 21.58
N GLN A 153 10.14 -3.57 22.03
CA GLN A 153 10.34 -4.32 23.27
C GLN A 153 10.59 -3.44 24.51
N GLN A 154 10.31 -2.13 24.45
CA GLN A 154 10.34 -1.24 25.62
C GLN A 154 9.05 -0.44 25.75
#